data_AF-A0A3D4BE04-F1
#
_entry.id   AF-A0A3D4BE04-F1
#
_cell.length_a   1.000
_cell.length_b   1.000
_cell.length_c   1.000
_cell.angle_alpha   90.00
_cell.angle_beta   90.00
_cell.angle_gamma   90.00
#
_symmetry.space_group_name_H-M   'P 1'
#
loop_
_entity.id
_entity.type
_entity.pdbx_description
1 polymer ?
#
loop_
_entity_poly.entity_id
_entity_poly.type
_entity_poly.pdbx_seq_one_letter_code
_entity_poly.pdbx_strand_id
1 'polypeptide(L)' 'PSGCGKTTFLNMVAGLLPCEEGTLTIDGRILEGPGTDRAMVFQSASLLPWRTVFENILFGMQLHKK' A
#
# COMPACT_ATOMS: atom_id res chain seq x y z
N PRO A 1 -12.33 -18.58 -3.63
CA PRO A 1 -12.57 -18.51 -2.18
C PRO A 1 -12.27 -17.11 -1.61
N SER A 2 -13.32 -16.31 -1.40
CA SER A 2 -13.25 -15.08 -0.61
C SER A 2 -13.04 -15.49 0.86
N GLY A 3 -11.90 -15.15 1.47
CA GLY A 3 -11.60 -15.51 2.87
C GLY A 3 -10.28 -16.24 3.12
N CYS A 4 -9.47 -16.54 2.09
CA CYS A 4 -8.15 -17.15 2.29
C CYS A 4 -7.05 -16.18 2.80
N GLY A 5 -7.43 -15.04 3.38
CA GLY A 5 -6.50 -14.12 4.03
C GLY A 5 -5.68 -13.20 3.12
N LYS A 6 -5.97 -13.09 1.82
CA LYS A 6 -5.20 -12.23 0.89
C LYS A 6 -5.15 -10.78 1.33
N THR A 7 -6.29 -10.21 1.71
CA THR A 7 -6.36 -8.81 2.19
C THR A 7 -5.55 -8.63 3.45
N THR A 8 -5.62 -9.58 4.38
CA THR A 8 -4.79 -9.60 5.60
C THR A 8 -3.31 -9.61 5.24
N PHE A 9 -2.90 -10.50 4.33
CA PHE A 9 -1.52 -10.60 3.87
C PHE A 9 -1.02 -9.31 3.19
N LEU A 10 -1.80 -8.75 2.25
CA LEU A 10 -1.43 -7.51 1.56
C LEU A 10 -1.35 -6.32 2.54
N ASN A 11 -2.22 -6.27 3.56
CA ASN A 11 -2.13 -5.25 4.61
C ASN A 11 -0.87 -5.41 5.46
N MET A 12 -0.43 -6.64 5.75
CA MET A 12 0.85 -6.88 6.44
C MET A 12 2.05 -6.44 5.57
N VAL A 13 2.04 -6.79 4.28
CA VAL A 13 3.10 -6.37 3.34
C VAL A 13 3.10 -4.85 3.13
N ALA A 14 1.95 -4.18 3.21
CA ALA A 14 1.88 -2.72 3.18
C ALA A 14 2.40 -2.09 4.49
N GLY A 15 2.58 -2.87 5.56
CA GLY A 15 2.92 -2.39 6.90
C GLY A 15 1.75 -1.78 7.67
N LEU A 16 0.51 -1.99 7.20
CA LEU A 16 -0.71 -1.52 7.84
C LEU A 16 -1.24 -2.46 8.93
N LEU A 17 -0.79 -3.72 8.92
CA LEU A 17 -1.09 -4.71 9.93
C LEU A 17 0.23 -5.35 10.42
N PRO A 18 0.50 -5.42 11.73
CA PRO A 18 1.68 -6.09 12.23
C PRO A 18 1.60 -7.61 12.00
N CYS A 19 2.75 -8.24 11.85
CA CYS A 19 2.84 -9.69 11.81
C CYS A 19 2.84 -10.22 13.26
N GLU A 20 1.89 -11.09 13.61
CA GLU A 20 1.80 -11.66 14.98
C GLU A 20 2.96 -12.61 15.28
N GLU A 21 3.40 -13.38 14.27
CA GLU A 21 4.49 -14.35 14.38
C GLU A 21 5.36 -14.34 13.12
N GLY A 22 6.67 -14.56 13.28
CA GLY A 22 7.62 -14.59 12.18
C GLY A 22 8.12 -13.20 11.76
N THR A 23 8.63 -13.08 10.55
CA THR A 23 9.21 -11.82 10.06
C THR A 23 8.97 -11.67 8.56
N LEU A 24 8.59 -10.46 8.15
CA LEU A 24 8.51 -10.06 6.75
C LEU A 24 9.74 -9.22 6.40
N THR A 25 10.35 -9.52 5.26
CA THR A 25 11.47 -8.73 4.74
C THR A 25 11.19 -8.27 3.31
N ILE A 26 11.60 -7.05 2.99
CA ILE A 26 11.60 -6.49 1.63
C ILE A 26 13.01 -5.98 1.38
N ASP A 27 13.63 -6.41 0.28
CA ASP A 27 15.01 -6.07 -0.07
C ASP A 27 16.02 -6.30 1.08
N GLY A 28 15.82 -7.39 1.83
CA GLY A 28 16.67 -7.77 2.97
C GLY A 28 16.46 -6.93 4.24
N ARG A 29 15.51 -6.00 4.25
CA ARG A 29 15.17 -5.19 5.43
C ARG A 29 13.91 -5.71 6.10
N ILE A 30 13.93 -5.76 7.43
CA ILE A 30 12.74 -6.13 8.22
C ILE A 30 11.67 -5.07 8.05
N LEU A 31 10.43 -5.53 7.84
CA LEU A 31 9.27 -4.67 7.71
C LEU A 31 8.71 -4.34 9.10
N GLU A 32 8.94 -3.11 9.55
CA GLU A 32 8.50 -2.64 10.87
C GLU A 32 7.23 -1.76 10.84
N GLY A 33 6.81 -1.33 9.65
CA GLY A 33 5.65 -0.45 9.47
C GLY A 33 5.49 0.00 8.02
N PRO A 34 4.64 0.98 7.71
CA PRO A 34 4.45 1.50 6.35
C PRO A 34 5.71 2.20 5.80
N GLY A 35 5.88 2.22 4.48
CA GLY A 35 7.03 2.85 3.83
C GLY A 35 6.70 3.41 2.44
N THR A 36 7.47 4.41 2.01
CA THR A 36 7.31 5.07 0.69
C THR A 36 7.89 4.25 -0.47
N ASP A 37 8.55 3.13 -0.16
CA ASP A 37 9.14 2.16 -1.09
C ASP A 37 8.09 1.26 -1.77
N ARG A 38 6.81 1.37 -1.38
CA ARG A 38 5.74 0.50 -1.87
C ARG A 38 4.40 1.22 -1.95
N ALA A 39 3.53 0.72 -2.81
CA ALA A 39 2.18 1.24 -3.01
C ALA A 39 1.16 0.09 -3.04
N MET A 40 -0.02 0.33 -2.47
CA MET A 40 -1.14 -0.61 -2.53
C MET A 40 -2.07 -0.21 -3.69
N VAL A 41 -2.41 -1.18 -4.54
CA VAL A 41 -3.43 -1.02 -5.57
C VAL A 41 -4.66 -1.80 -5.16
N PHE A 42 -5.78 -1.10 -5.04
CA PHE A 42 -7.05 -1.69 -4.64
C PHE A 42 -7.77 -2.32 -5.84
N GLN A 43 -8.56 -3.35 -5.56
CA GLN A 43 -9.40 -3.99 -6.58
C GLN A 43 -10.45 -3.03 -7.15
N SER A 44 -10.97 -2.12 -6.31
CA SER A 44 -11.86 -1.05 -6.73
C SER A 44 -11.06 0.22 -7.05
N ALA A 45 -11.48 0.95 -8.08
CA ALA A 45 -10.83 2.20 -8.45
C ALA A 45 -10.90 3.24 -7.30
N SER A 46 -9.75 3.69 -6.83
CA SER A 46 -9.61 4.74 -5.80
C SER A 46 -9.25 6.09 -6.42
N LEU A 47 -9.95 6.46 -7.50
CA LEU A 47 -9.76 7.74 -8.18
C LEU A 47 -10.44 8.87 -7.40
N LEU A 48 -9.90 10.08 -7.52
CA LEU A 48 -10.50 11.32 -7.04
C LEU A 48 -11.45 11.84 -8.14
N PRO A 49 -12.79 11.68 -8.01
CA PRO A 49 -13.73 11.91 -9.11
C PRO A 49 -13.88 13.38 -9.51
N TRP A 50 -13.45 14.30 -8.65
CA TRP A 50 -13.42 15.74 -8.92
C TRP A 50 -12.14 16.21 -9.61
N ARG A 51 -11.19 15.31 -9.90
CA ARG A 51 -9.94 15.62 -10.59
C ARG A 51 -9.95 15.06 -12.01
N THR A 52 -9.24 15.72 -12.91
CA THR A 52 -8.91 15.19 -14.23
C THR A 52 -8.01 13.94 -14.10
N VAL A 53 -7.88 13.19 -15.20
CA VAL A 53 -6.97 12.04 -15.28
C VAL A 53 -5.53 12.47 -14.96
N PHE A 54 -5.07 13.59 -15.55
CA PHE A 54 -3.72 14.11 -15.32
C PHE A 54 -3.49 14.49 -13.86
N GLU A 55 -4.46 15.14 -13.21
CA GLU A 55 -4.37 15.52 -11.79
C GLU A 55 -4.44 14.33 -10.83
N ASN A 56 -5.08 13.23 -11.21
CA ASN A 56 -5.04 11.97 -10.46
C ASN A 56 -3.65 11.34 -10.54
N ILE A 57 -3.02 11.33 -11.71
CA ILE A 57 -1.65 10.83 -11.90
C ILE A 57 -0.65 11.66 -11.10
N LEU A 58 -0.77 12.99 -11.16
CA LEU A 58 0.13 13.92 -10.48
C LEU A 58 0.00 13.90 -8.94
N PHE A 59 -1.13 13.43 -8.41
CA PHE A 59 -1.42 13.47 -6.97
C PHE A 59 -0.33 12.80 -6.12
N GLY A 60 0.15 11.62 -6.53
CA GLY A 60 1.22 10.93 -5.82
C GLY A 60 2.52 11.73 -5.74
N MET A 61 2.83 12.54 -6.76
CA MET A 61 4.01 13.42 -6.75
C MET A 61 3.79 14.65 -5.87
N GLN A 62 2.57 15.19 -5.80
CA GLN A 62 2.23 16.33 -4.95
C GLN A 62 2.40 15.99 -3.46
N LEU A 63 2.06 14.78 -3.05
CA LEU A 63 2.18 14.29 -1.68
C LEU A 63 3.64 14.07 -1.24
N HIS A 64 4.57 13.89 -2.18
CA HIS A 64 5.99 13.70 -1.89
C HIS A 64 6.78 15.00 -1.65
N LYS A 65 6.13 16.18 -1.68
CA LYS A 65 6.79 17.44 -1.30
C LYS A 65 6.98 17.50 0.21
N LYS A 66 8.25 17.55 0.64
CA LYS A 66 8.66 17.99 1.98
C LYS A 66 8.27 19.45 2.22
#